data_AF-H6KZU1-F1
#
_entry.id   AF-H6KZU1-F1
#
_cell.length_a   1.000
_cell.length_b   1.000
_cell.length_c   1.000
_cell.angle_alpha   90.00
_cell.angle_beta   90.00
_cell.angle_gamma   90.00
#
_symmetry.space_group_name_H-M   'P 1'
#
loop_
_entity.id
_entity.type
_entity.pdbx_description
1 polymer ?
#
loop_
_entity_poly.entity_id
_entity_poly.type
_entity_poly.pdbx_seq_one_letter_code
_entity_poly.pdbx_strand_id
1 'polypeptide(L)'
;MNWTPSEISALAPDVATENRARRLAQAPKWESLGRYEDCIWGYCKGAGIGSMAYEVKIYLKGPELLCNCAQRQVHCKHALALLFLFTESAPLFRQKTPPKNILHWYLQQQPQTAKTSPAAALDQKELEKKRLAKAKRQAKKLAQMEAGMEELEQWLQDFSRQGFAQLPVQDKSFWEQLAQKMTDAKMSRLAYALRETAQLLPFQSNWMDFLGQKIGELQLLLQSFKQREKLSPLQLEDLLDALGRVQRKKDIVAQNAPIEDQWLVLAQLEEIDAEGRNMRRVWLQGLQTGKNALLIDYSFGSRGFEQNYFLGQLLSAKLYYYPSAYPQRAILQEQQQSAQKGPFQIRMAENWQEAQTEYAQALGKNPWLNYQLFLVQNLRLEQQADERFILLDQNGQFLPFQTKIEQSLWRILAYAAEADIHLIGEWQNGQFRPLSIFKQGQPQAL
;
A
#
# COMPACT_ATOMS: atom_id res chain seq x y z
N MET A 1 18.92 -30.07 -34.04
CA MET A 1 19.14 -31.09 -33.00
C MET A 1 18.72 -32.43 -33.58
N ASN A 2 19.57 -33.44 -33.52
CA ASN A 2 19.21 -34.79 -33.91
C ASN A 2 18.77 -35.52 -32.64
N TRP A 3 17.47 -35.75 -32.50
CA TRP A 3 16.91 -36.50 -31.37
C TRP A 3 17.39 -37.95 -31.43
N THR A 4 17.94 -38.45 -30.33
CA THR A 4 18.35 -39.85 -30.18
C THR A 4 17.29 -40.65 -29.41
N PRO A 5 17.19 -41.98 -29.62
CA PRO A 5 16.24 -42.81 -28.85
C PRO A 5 16.43 -42.70 -27.34
N SER A 6 17.65 -42.50 -26.85
CA SER A 6 17.96 -42.33 -25.42
C SER A 6 17.43 -41.00 -24.86
N GLU A 7 17.52 -39.91 -25.63
CA GLU A 7 16.94 -38.61 -25.23
C GLU A 7 15.40 -38.68 -25.21
N ILE A 8 14.79 -39.41 -26.14
CA ILE A 8 13.33 -39.58 -26.16
C ILE A 8 12.87 -40.43 -24.97
N SER A 9 13.61 -41.49 -24.61
CA SER A 9 13.32 -42.29 -23.41
C SER A 9 13.39 -41.47 -22.13
N ALA A 10 14.33 -40.52 -22.02
CA ALA A 10 14.44 -39.64 -20.86
C ALA A 10 13.24 -38.68 -20.68
N LEU A 11 12.46 -38.43 -21.74
CA LEU A 11 11.22 -37.65 -21.67
C LEU A 11 10.01 -38.46 -21.17
N ALA A 12 10.11 -39.80 -21.10
CA ALA A 12 9.00 -40.63 -20.65
C ALA A 12 8.82 -40.53 -19.13
N PRO A 13 7.59 -40.28 -18.63
CA PRO A 13 7.34 -40.18 -17.19
C PRO A 13 7.52 -41.50 -16.44
N ASP A 14 7.41 -42.64 -17.14
CA ASP A 14 7.63 -43.97 -16.61
C ASP A 14 7.90 -44.99 -17.75
N VAL A 15 8.51 -46.13 -17.42
CA VAL A 15 8.86 -47.20 -18.37
C VAL A 15 7.63 -47.80 -19.07
N ALA A 16 6.46 -47.83 -18.42
CA ALA A 16 5.24 -48.33 -19.04
C ALA A 16 4.69 -47.37 -20.11
N THR A 17 4.85 -46.06 -19.91
CA THR A 17 4.51 -45.01 -20.88
C THR A 17 5.43 -45.06 -22.09
N GLU A 18 6.73 -45.25 -21.88
CA GLU A 18 7.69 -45.48 -22.96
C GLU A 18 7.32 -46.72 -23.79
N ASN A 19 7.07 -47.87 -23.13
CA ASN A 19 6.70 -49.11 -23.81
C ASN A 19 5.40 -48.96 -24.63
N ARG A 20 4.43 -48.21 -24.12
CA ARG A 20 3.20 -47.89 -24.88
C ARG A 20 3.49 -46.98 -26.07
N ALA A 21 4.40 -46.02 -25.94
CA ALA A 21 4.80 -45.13 -27.03
C ALA A 21 5.50 -45.92 -28.15
N ARG A 22 6.45 -46.81 -27.82
CA ARG A 22 7.14 -47.66 -28.80
C ARG A 22 6.19 -48.56 -29.59
N ARG A 23 5.14 -49.10 -28.96
CA ARG A 23 4.10 -49.88 -29.66
C ARG A 23 3.26 -49.04 -30.63
N LEU A 24 3.17 -47.73 -30.41
CA LEU A 24 2.46 -46.78 -31.28
C LEU A 24 3.35 -46.14 -32.35
N ALA A 25 4.68 -46.27 -32.22
CA ALA A 25 5.66 -45.78 -33.18
C ALA A 25 5.74 -46.67 -34.44
N GLN A 26 4.59 -46.91 -35.09
CA GLN A 26 4.48 -47.72 -36.29
C GLN A 26 3.57 -47.03 -37.30
N ALA A 27 4.01 -46.90 -38.55
CA ALA A 27 3.27 -46.19 -39.60
C ALA A 27 1.76 -46.53 -39.69
N PRO A 28 1.30 -47.80 -39.57
CA PRO A 28 -0.12 -48.14 -39.66
C PRO A 28 -1.02 -47.54 -38.57
N LYS A 29 -0.43 -47.09 -37.45
CA LYS A 29 -1.14 -46.43 -36.34
C LYS A 29 -1.39 -44.94 -36.59
N TRP A 30 -0.89 -44.38 -37.68
CA TRP A 30 -1.02 -42.97 -38.02
C TRP A 30 -1.80 -42.82 -39.33
N GLU A 31 -2.82 -41.96 -39.32
CA GLU A 31 -3.65 -41.67 -40.50
C GLU A 31 -2.91 -40.75 -41.47
N SER A 32 -2.17 -39.80 -40.93
CA SER A 32 -1.25 -39.00 -41.70
C SER A 32 -0.07 -38.55 -40.85
N LEU A 33 1.06 -38.37 -41.53
CA LEU A 33 2.31 -37.84 -41.01
C LEU A 33 2.75 -36.71 -41.94
N GLY A 34 3.37 -35.69 -41.37
CA GLY A 34 3.92 -34.60 -42.16
C GLY A 34 5.06 -33.90 -41.44
N ARG A 35 5.89 -33.25 -42.25
CA ARG A 35 6.95 -32.36 -41.82
C ARG A 35 6.80 -31.03 -42.53
N TYR A 36 7.14 -29.95 -41.82
CA TYR A 36 7.22 -28.59 -42.34
C TYR A 36 8.33 -27.90 -41.58
N GLU A 37 9.45 -27.61 -42.26
CA GLU A 37 10.65 -27.06 -41.63
C GLU A 37 11.09 -27.88 -40.39
N ASP A 38 11.09 -27.25 -39.21
CA ASP A 38 11.41 -27.84 -37.90
C ASP A 38 10.17 -28.36 -37.15
N CYS A 39 9.01 -28.43 -37.79
CA CYS A 39 7.80 -29.01 -37.22
C CYS A 39 7.51 -30.39 -37.83
N ILE A 40 7.17 -31.34 -36.96
CA ILE A 40 6.54 -32.59 -37.38
C ILE A 40 5.16 -32.71 -36.73
N TRP A 41 4.24 -33.36 -37.43
CA TRP A 41 2.92 -33.67 -36.91
C TRP A 41 2.41 -35.01 -37.41
N GLY A 42 1.42 -35.54 -36.69
CA GLY A 42 0.72 -36.74 -37.10
C GLY A 42 -0.64 -36.86 -36.43
N TYR A 43 -1.52 -37.65 -37.05
CA TYR A 43 -2.83 -37.98 -36.51
C TYR A 43 -2.83 -39.46 -36.12
N CYS A 44 -2.73 -39.74 -34.82
CA CYS A 44 -2.69 -41.10 -34.28
C CYS A 44 -4.11 -41.67 -34.21
N LYS A 45 -4.34 -42.86 -34.77
CA LYS A 45 -5.65 -43.52 -34.73
C LYS A 45 -6.10 -43.71 -33.29
N GLY A 46 -7.34 -43.33 -33.01
CA GLY A 46 -7.92 -43.48 -31.67
C GLY A 46 -8.08 -44.94 -31.26
N ALA A 47 -8.30 -45.17 -29.96
CA ALA A 47 -8.29 -46.52 -29.37
C ALA A 47 -9.54 -47.37 -29.69
N GLY A 48 -10.52 -46.84 -30.43
CA GLY A 48 -11.75 -47.54 -30.80
C GLY A 48 -12.21 -47.23 -32.23
N ILE A 49 -13.01 -48.14 -32.80
CA ILE A 49 -13.66 -47.98 -34.10
C ILE A 49 -14.54 -46.72 -34.06
N GLY A 50 -14.26 -45.74 -34.92
CA GLY A 50 -15.00 -44.46 -34.98
C GLY A 50 -14.53 -43.35 -34.03
N SER A 51 -13.43 -43.54 -33.28
CA SER A 51 -12.84 -42.48 -32.45
C SER A 51 -12.00 -41.49 -33.28
N MET A 52 -12.14 -40.19 -32.98
CA MET A 52 -11.35 -39.13 -33.66
C MET A 52 -9.85 -39.34 -33.42
N ALA A 53 -9.04 -39.16 -34.48
CA ALA A 53 -7.60 -39.28 -34.39
C ALA A 53 -6.99 -38.20 -33.48
N TYR A 54 -5.97 -38.58 -32.71
CA TYR A 54 -5.24 -37.67 -31.85
C TYR A 54 -4.25 -36.85 -32.66
N GLU A 55 -4.43 -35.53 -32.69
CA GLU A 55 -3.48 -34.60 -33.29
C GLU A 55 -2.26 -34.48 -32.38
N VAL A 56 -1.09 -34.78 -32.93
CA VAL A 56 0.22 -34.64 -32.28
C VAL A 56 1.08 -33.71 -33.10
N LYS A 57 1.71 -32.72 -32.46
CA LYS A 57 2.60 -31.74 -33.11
C LYS A 57 3.80 -31.41 -32.25
N ILE A 58 4.96 -31.29 -32.89
CA ILE A 58 6.26 -31.24 -32.23
C ILE A 58 7.16 -30.25 -32.93
N TYR A 59 7.86 -29.42 -32.14
CA TYR A 59 8.86 -28.49 -32.61
C TYR A 59 10.25 -29.06 -32.33
N LEU A 60 10.97 -29.45 -33.37
CA LEU A 60 12.23 -30.20 -33.28
C LEU A 60 13.39 -29.42 -32.66
N LYS A 61 13.26 -28.09 -32.53
CA LYS A 61 14.27 -27.18 -31.96
C LYS A 61 13.95 -26.71 -30.54
N GLY A 62 12.86 -27.19 -29.92
CA GLY A 62 12.44 -26.76 -28.59
C GLY A 62 11.76 -27.87 -27.79
N PRO A 63 11.34 -27.59 -26.53
CA PRO A 63 10.76 -28.58 -25.63
C PRO A 63 9.28 -28.91 -25.92
N GLU A 64 8.69 -28.26 -26.93
CA GLU A 64 7.25 -28.19 -27.16
C GLU A 64 6.71 -29.43 -27.90
N LEU A 65 5.99 -30.25 -27.12
CA LEU A 65 5.42 -31.54 -27.50
C LEU A 65 3.93 -31.55 -27.13
N LEU A 66 3.05 -31.35 -28.12
CA LEU A 66 1.61 -31.24 -27.87
C LEU A 66 0.83 -32.38 -28.50
N CYS A 67 -0.13 -32.88 -27.73
CA CYS A 67 -1.12 -33.86 -28.15
C CYS A 67 -2.49 -33.46 -27.57
N ASN A 68 -3.55 -33.61 -28.34
CA ASN A 68 -4.91 -33.31 -27.89
C ASN A 68 -5.58 -34.42 -27.05
N CYS A 69 -4.83 -35.43 -26.60
CA CYS A 69 -5.39 -36.49 -25.77
C CYS A 69 -5.71 -36.02 -24.34
N ALA A 70 -6.69 -36.65 -23.69
CA ALA A 70 -7.16 -36.27 -22.35
C ALA A 70 -6.15 -36.50 -21.20
N GLN A 71 -5.00 -37.12 -21.48
CA GLN A 71 -3.98 -37.42 -20.47
C GLN A 71 -3.17 -36.14 -20.15
N ARG A 72 -3.34 -35.60 -18.93
CA ARG A 72 -2.74 -34.34 -18.45
C ARG A 72 -1.23 -34.40 -18.10
N GLN A 73 -0.52 -35.44 -18.54
CA GLN A 73 0.92 -35.57 -18.28
C GLN A 73 1.73 -34.89 -19.39
N VAL A 74 2.79 -34.20 -18.98
CA VAL A 74 3.79 -33.63 -19.89
C VAL A 74 4.45 -34.80 -20.61
N HIS A 75 4.35 -34.86 -21.95
CA HIS A 75 4.83 -35.97 -22.80
C HIS A 75 4.00 -37.28 -22.75
N CYS A 76 2.74 -37.20 -23.19
CA CYS A 76 1.91 -38.40 -23.36
C CYS A 76 2.52 -39.43 -24.34
N LYS A 77 2.05 -40.68 -24.27
CA LYS A 77 2.49 -41.77 -25.15
C LYS A 77 2.42 -41.47 -26.65
N HIS A 78 1.47 -40.63 -27.10
CA HIS A 78 1.32 -40.27 -28.52
C HIS A 78 2.41 -39.29 -28.99
N ALA A 79 2.78 -38.32 -28.15
CA ALA A 79 3.86 -37.37 -28.44
C ALA A 79 5.21 -38.09 -28.54
N LEU A 80 5.49 -38.98 -27.59
CA LEU A 80 6.68 -39.83 -27.60
C LEU A 80 6.69 -40.78 -28.80
N ALA A 81 5.55 -41.39 -29.15
CA ALA A 81 5.44 -42.29 -30.30
C ALA A 81 5.75 -41.58 -31.64
N LEU A 82 5.33 -40.32 -31.81
CA LEU A 82 5.64 -39.55 -33.01
C LEU A 82 7.14 -39.23 -33.11
N LEU A 83 7.79 -38.90 -31.98
CA LEU A 83 9.25 -38.71 -31.93
C LEU A 83 10.00 -39.99 -32.29
N PHE A 84 9.68 -41.11 -31.63
CA PHE A 84 10.31 -42.41 -31.93
C PHE A 84 10.15 -42.77 -33.42
N LEU A 85 8.94 -42.64 -33.96
CA LEU A 85 8.68 -42.93 -35.37
C LEU A 85 9.45 -42.00 -36.32
N PHE A 86 9.61 -40.72 -35.96
CA PHE A 86 10.41 -39.77 -36.74
C PHE A 86 11.90 -40.11 -36.72
N THR A 87 12.44 -40.51 -35.57
CA THR A 87 13.85 -40.88 -35.45
C THR A 87 14.18 -42.20 -36.14
N GLU A 88 13.26 -43.17 -36.09
CA GLU A 88 13.45 -44.51 -36.66
C GLU A 88 13.11 -44.55 -38.16
N SER A 89 12.25 -43.65 -38.64
CA SER A 89 11.73 -43.67 -40.01
C SER A 89 11.40 -42.29 -40.56
N ALA A 90 12.37 -41.36 -40.49
CA ALA A 90 12.26 -40.00 -41.02
C ALA A 90 11.69 -39.88 -42.45
N PRO A 91 11.98 -40.80 -43.41
CA PRO A 91 11.41 -40.72 -44.77
C PRO A 91 9.87 -40.80 -44.85
N LEU A 92 9.20 -41.29 -43.79
CA LEU A 92 7.73 -41.30 -43.72
C LEU A 92 7.14 -39.88 -43.58
N PHE A 93 7.93 -38.92 -43.09
CA PHE A 93 7.51 -37.55 -42.83
C PHE A 93 7.84 -36.64 -44.02
N ARG A 94 7.02 -36.74 -45.07
CA ARG A 94 7.19 -35.91 -46.27
C ARG A 94 6.98 -34.43 -45.95
N GLN A 95 7.77 -33.57 -46.58
CA GLN A 95 7.57 -32.12 -46.54
C GLN A 95 6.21 -31.78 -47.16
N LYS A 96 5.33 -31.15 -46.38
CA LYS A 96 3.98 -30.73 -46.79
C LYS A 96 3.62 -29.43 -46.09
N THR A 97 2.71 -28.67 -46.68
CA THR A 97 2.10 -27.54 -45.98
C THR A 97 1.23 -28.06 -44.83
N PRO A 98 1.46 -27.64 -43.57
CA PRO A 98 0.70 -28.13 -42.44
C PRO A 98 -0.73 -27.54 -42.44
N PRO A 99 -1.70 -28.23 -41.83
CA PRO A 99 -3.02 -27.67 -41.52
C PRO A 99 -2.92 -26.33 -40.78
N LYS A 100 -3.89 -25.42 -40.98
CA LYS A 100 -3.82 -24.04 -40.51
C LYS A 100 -3.53 -23.90 -39.00
N ASN A 101 -4.12 -24.77 -38.18
CA ASN A 101 -3.92 -24.79 -36.74
C ASN A 101 -2.51 -25.22 -36.32
N ILE A 102 -1.88 -26.13 -37.07
CA ILE A 102 -0.50 -26.59 -36.85
C ILE A 102 0.48 -25.53 -37.35
N LEU A 103 0.21 -24.91 -38.50
CA LEU A 103 1.02 -23.80 -39.02
C LEU A 103 1.05 -22.62 -38.04
N HIS A 104 -0.12 -22.20 -37.55
CA HIS A 104 -0.22 -21.12 -36.57
C HIS A 104 0.53 -21.43 -35.29
N TRP A 105 0.43 -22.67 -34.78
CA TRP A 105 1.19 -23.11 -33.62
C TRP A 105 2.71 -23.09 -33.87
N TYR A 106 3.17 -23.61 -35.01
CA TYR A 106 4.60 -23.61 -35.37
C TYR A 106 5.19 -22.20 -35.42
N LEU A 107 4.46 -21.23 -35.99
CA LEU A 107 4.89 -19.84 -36.07
C LEU A 107 5.05 -19.18 -34.69
N GLN A 108 4.32 -19.64 -33.67
CA GLN A 108 4.51 -19.18 -32.29
C GLN A 108 5.79 -19.73 -31.65
N GLN A 109 6.36 -20.82 -32.16
CA GLN A 109 7.57 -21.47 -31.63
C GLN A 109 8.87 -20.94 -32.24
N GLN A 110 8.80 -20.22 -33.36
CA GLN A 110 9.99 -19.61 -33.94
C GLN A 110 10.46 -18.42 -33.08
N PRO A 111 11.77 -18.31 -32.80
CA PRO A 111 12.30 -17.12 -32.15
C PRO A 111 11.97 -15.90 -33.01
N GLN A 112 11.22 -14.95 -32.44
CA GLN A 112 10.84 -13.72 -33.11
C GLN A 112 12.11 -12.91 -33.40
N THR A 113 12.72 -13.13 -34.57
CA THR A 113 13.58 -12.10 -35.17
C THR A 113 12.65 -10.92 -35.45
N ALA A 114 12.97 -9.78 -34.83
CA ALA A 114 12.15 -8.60 -34.79
C ALA A 114 11.68 -8.18 -36.19
N LYS A 115 10.47 -8.62 -36.56
CA LYS A 115 9.62 -7.99 -37.55
C LYS A 115 8.46 -7.42 -36.76
N THR A 116 8.53 -6.10 -36.60
CA THR A 116 7.50 -5.22 -36.04
C THR A 116 6.13 -5.59 -36.59
N SER A 117 5.31 -6.24 -35.76
CA SER A 117 3.89 -6.40 -36.06
C SER A 117 3.18 -5.05 -35.83
N PRO A 118 2.17 -4.69 -36.63
CA PRO A 118 1.38 -3.48 -36.43
C PRO A 118 0.72 -3.41 -35.04
N ALA A 119 0.41 -4.55 -34.44
CA ALA A 119 -0.18 -4.66 -33.10
C ALA A 119 0.81 -4.22 -32.00
N ALA A 120 2.09 -4.63 -32.05
CA ALA A 120 3.09 -4.18 -31.09
C ALA A 120 3.44 -2.69 -31.26
N ALA A 121 3.39 -2.17 -32.49
CA ALA A 121 3.56 -0.75 -32.75
C ALA A 121 2.35 0.09 -32.28
N LEU A 122 1.14 -0.45 -32.33
CA LEU A 122 -0.06 0.16 -31.76
C LEU A 122 -0.02 0.14 -30.23
N ASP A 123 0.42 -0.96 -29.61
CA ASP A 123 0.59 -1.06 -28.15
C ASP A 123 1.68 -0.10 -27.61
N GLN A 124 2.81 0.04 -28.31
CA GLN A 124 3.85 1.00 -27.96
C GLN A 124 3.38 2.45 -28.14
N LYS A 125 2.68 2.77 -29.25
CA LYS A 125 2.08 4.09 -29.45
C LYS A 125 1.01 4.41 -28.41
N GLU A 126 0.21 3.43 -28.01
CA GLU A 126 -0.81 3.60 -26.97
C GLU A 126 -0.17 3.80 -25.60
N LEU A 127 0.89 3.05 -25.27
CA LEU A 127 1.66 3.21 -24.04
C LEU A 127 2.36 4.57 -23.98
N GLU A 128 2.96 5.00 -25.08
CA GLU A 128 3.59 6.32 -25.18
C GLU A 128 2.56 7.44 -25.10
N LYS A 129 1.40 7.30 -25.77
CA LYS A 129 0.27 8.24 -25.62
C LYS A 129 -0.22 8.30 -24.19
N LYS A 130 -0.32 7.16 -23.47
CA LYS A 130 -0.66 7.12 -22.03
C LYS A 130 0.40 7.81 -21.17
N ARG A 131 1.69 7.59 -21.45
CA ARG A 131 2.81 8.25 -20.75
C ARG A 131 2.80 9.76 -20.94
N LEU A 132 2.66 10.23 -22.19
CA LEU A 132 2.58 11.64 -22.53
C LEU A 132 1.32 12.29 -21.92
N ALA A 133 0.18 11.60 -21.97
CA ALA A 133 -1.04 12.07 -21.33
C ALA A 133 -0.89 12.17 -19.80
N LYS A 134 -0.21 11.21 -19.15
CA LYS A 134 0.10 11.25 -17.72
C LYS A 134 1.04 12.42 -17.40
N ALA A 135 2.11 12.60 -18.17
CA ALA A 135 3.05 13.70 -18.01
C ALA A 135 2.35 15.06 -18.19
N LYS A 136 1.51 15.22 -19.22
CA LYS A 136 0.72 16.43 -19.45
C LYS A 136 -0.26 16.71 -18.30
N ARG A 137 -0.90 15.68 -17.74
CA ARG A 137 -1.78 15.82 -16.56
C ARG A 137 -0.99 16.23 -15.31
N GLN A 138 0.20 15.67 -15.11
CA GLN A 138 1.08 16.03 -14.00
C GLN A 138 1.58 17.48 -14.14
N ALA A 139 2.04 17.88 -15.33
CA ALA A 139 2.46 19.25 -15.60
C ALA A 139 1.32 20.25 -15.41
N LYS A 140 0.11 19.94 -15.91
CA LYS A 140 -1.08 20.77 -15.67
C LYS A 140 -1.41 20.88 -14.19
N LYS A 141 -1.36 19.77 -13.44
CA LYS A 141 -1.59 19.78 -11.99
C LYS A 141 -0.55 20.63 -11.27
N LEU A 142 0.72 20.51 -11.63
CA LEU A 142 1.80 21.30 -11.04
C LEU A 142 1.59 22.80 -11.29
N ALA A 143 1.25 23.20 -12.51
CA ALA A 143 0.95 24.60 -12.84
C ALA A 143 -0.24 25.15 -12.05
N GLN A 144 -1.27 24.33 -11.81
CA GLN A 144 -2.41 24.72 -10.95
C GLN A 144 -1.98 24.91 -9.49
N MET A 145 -1.12 24.03 -8.97
CA MET A 145 -0.58 24.14 -7.63
C MET A 145 0.34 25.36 -7.48
N GLU A 146 1.17 25.65 -8.48
CA GLU A 146 2.04 26.84 -8.53
C GLU A 146 1.22 28.13 -8.46
N ALA A 147 0.20 28.27 -9.32
CA ALA A 147 -0.70 29.42 -9.27
C ALA A 147 -1.41 29.56 -7.91
N GLY A 148 -1.83 28.44 -7.30
CA GLY A 148 -2.41 28.47 -5.95
C GLY A 148 -1.43 28.89 -4.86
N MET A 149 -0.15 28.52 -4.98
CA MET A 149 0.89 28.92 -4.04
C MET A 149 1.23 30.40 -4.16
N GLU A 150 1.20 30.97 -5.36
CA GLU A 150 1.33 32.43 -5.57
C GLU A 150 0.18 33.19 -4.91
N GLU A 151 -1.05 32.70 -5.06
CA GLU A 151 -2.24 33.26 -4.38
C GLU A 151 -2.14 33.18 -2.84
N LEU A 152 -1.67 32.04 -2.31
CA LEU A 152 -1.44 31.88 -0.88
C LEU A 152 -0.35 32.84 -0.37
N GLU A 153 0.75 32.99 -1.12
CA GLU A 153 1.82 33.92 -0.76
C GLU A 153 1.33 35.36 -0.73
N GLN A 154 0.61 35.79 -1.76
CA GLN A 154 0.05 37.14 -1.82
C GLN A 154 -0.91 37.37 -0.64
N TRP A 155 -1.77 36.41 -0.34
CA TRP A 155 -2.67 36.49 0.81
C TRP A 155 -1.91 36.60 2.14
N LEU A 156 -0.85 35.81 2.35
CA LEU A 156 0.00 35.88 3.55
C LEU A 156 0.72 37.23 3.68
N GLN A 157 1.17 37.81 2.56
CA GLN A 157 1.82 39.12 2.53
C GLN A 157 0.84 40.26 2.83
N ASP A 158 -0.32 40.27 2.18
CA ASP A 158 -1.37 41.25 2.42
C ASP A 158 -1.83 41.19 3.87
N PHE A 159 -1.97 39.98 4.38
CA PHE A 159 -2.34 39.74 5.75
C PHE A 159 -1.27 40.23 6.75
N SER A 160 0.02 39.97 6.48
CA SER A 160 1.11 40.49 7.29
C SER A 160 1.17 42.03 7.29
N ARG A 161 0.76 42.69 6.19
CA ARG A 161 0.72 44.17 6.10
C ARG A 161 -0.45 44.76 6.88
N GLN A 162 -1.61 44.11 6.86
CA GLN A 162 -2.82 44.57 7.55
C GLN A 162 -2.76 44.31 9.07
N GLY A 163 -1.97 43.32 9.49
CA GLY A 163 -1.72 42.97 10.89
C GLY A 163 -2.63 41.87 11.41
N PHE A 164 -2.07 41.02 12.28
CA PHE A 164 -2.71 39.77 12.72
C PHE A 164 -3.95 39.96 13.61
N ALA A 165 -4.08 41.13 14.23
CA ALA A 165 -5.17 41.45 15.16
C ALA A 165 -6.57 41.45 14.52
N GLN A 166 -6.64 41.56 13.19
CA GLN A 166 -7.92 41.63 12.49
C GLN A 166 -8.50 40.24 12.14
N LEU A 167 -7.74 39.14 12.23
CA LEU A 167 -8.26 37.81 11.84
C LEU A 167 -9.37 37.25 12.70
N PRO A 168 -9.33 37.37 14.04
CA PRO A 168 -10.38 36.82 14.88
C PRO A 168 -11.75 37.42 14.59
N VAL A 169 -11.78 38.63 14.02
CA VAL A 169 -13.00 39.37 13.66
C VAL A 169 -13.38 39.26 12.19
N GLN A 170 -12.57 38.58 11.35
CA GLN A 170 -12.94 38.34 9.95
C GLN A 170 -14.07 37.34 9.86
N ASP A 171 -14.99 37.58 8.92
CA ASP A 171 -16.07 36.65 8.63
C ASP A 171 -15.57 35.34 8.02
N LYS A 172 -16.35 34.27 8.18
CA LYS A 172 -16.04 32.96 7.60
C LYS A 172 -15.80 33.00 6.09
N SER A 173 -16.44 33.93 5.38
CA SER A 173 -16.26 34.12 3.93
C SER A 173 -14.84 34.49 3.54
N PHE A 174 -14.11 35.22 4.39
CA PHE A 174 -12.72 35.59 4.15
C PHE A 174 -11.82 34.36 3.99
N TRP A 175 -11.95 33.41 4.93
CA TRP A 175 -11.23 32.15 4.91
C TRP A 175 -11.72 31.22 3.79
N GLU A 176 -13.03 31.16 3.56
CA GLU A 176 -13.62 30.29 2.55
C GLU A 176 -13.19 30.67 1.13
N GLN A 177 -13.04 31.95 0.82
CA GLN A 177 -12.54 32.40 -0.48
C GLN A 177 -11.15 31.84 -0.79
N LEU A 178 -10.23 31.89 0.17
CA LEU A 178 -8.90 31.30 0.00
C LEU A 178 -8.98 29.76 -0.06
N ALA A 179 -9.76 29.13 0.83
CA ALA A 179 -9.92 27.68 0.84
C ALA A 179 -10.46 27.12 -0.50
N GLN A 180 -11.39 27.85 -1.14
CA GLN A 180 -11.88 27.48 -2.47
C GLN A 180 -10.78 27.57 -3.52
N LYS A 181 -9.98 28.64 -3.54
CA LYS A 181 -8.81 28.77 -4.43
C LYS A 181 -7.82 27.61 -4.24
N MET A 182 -7.56 27.20 -3.00
CA MET A 182 -6.68 26.07 -2.71
C MET A 182 -7.25 24.74 -3.21
N THR A 183 -8.57 24.56 -3.12
CA THR A 183 -9.26 23.41 -3.68
C THR A 183 -9.12 23.34 -5.21
N ASP A 184 -9.31 24.48 -5.88
CA ASP A 184 -9.17 24.60 -7.34
C ASP A 184 -7.72 24.35 -7.79
N ALA A 185 -6.76 24.79 -6.98
CA ALA A 185 -5.32 24.56 -7.12
C ALA A 185 -4.85 23.14 -6.76
N LYS A 186 -5.77 22.20 -6.46
CA LYS A 186 -5.46 20.80 -6.10
C LYS A 186 -4.71 20.64 -4.77
N MET A 187 -4.92 21.57 -3.85
CA MET A 187 -4.35 21.59 -2.49
C MET A 187 -5.45 21.46 -1.42
N SER A 188 -6.22 20.37 -1.48
CA SER A 188 -7.43 20.19 -0.66
C SER A 188 -7.15 20.12 0.85
N ARG A 189 -6.00 19.60 1.27
CA ARG A 189 -5.63 19.60 2.69
C ARG A 189 -5.32 21.00 3.22
N LEU A 190 -4.76 21.87 2.38
CA LEU A 190 -4.56 23.27 2.74
C LEU A 190 -5.91 23.99 2.85
N ALA A 191 -6.83 23.73 1.93
CA ALA A 191 -8.20 24.21 2.03
C ALA A 191 -8.90 23.76 3.33
N TYR A 192 -8.75 22.48 3.70
CA TYR A 192 -9.24 21.95 4.97
C TYR A 192 -8.63 22.67 6.16
N ALA A 193 -7.30 22.82 6.20
CA ALA A 193 -6.60 23.47 7.31
C ALA A 193 -7.03 24.93 7.50
N LEU A 194 -7.30 25.66 6.41
CA LEU A 194 -7.85 27.02 6.46
C LEU A 194 -9.26 27.05 7.09
N ARG A 195 -10.14 26.13 6.68
CA ARG A 195 -11.51 26.03 7.24
C ARG A 195 -11.49 25.64 8.71
N GLU A 196 -10.65 24.66 9.08
CA GLU A 196 -10.47 24.24 10.47
C GLU A 196 -9.93 25.39 11.33
N THR A 197 -8.93 26.14 10.82
CA THR A 197 -8.40 27.34 11.50
C THR A 197 -9.52 28.36 11.73
N ALA A 198 -10.31 28.68 10.71
CA ALA A 198 -11.44 29.61 10.82
C ALA A 198 -12.51 29.16 11.84
N GLN A 199 -12.73 27.84 11.95
CA GLN A 199 -13.67 27.28 12.93
C GLN A 199 -13.12 27.34 14.36
N LEU A 200 -11.84 27.07 14.55
CA LEU A 200 -11.24 26.95 15.88
C LEU A 200 -10.80 28.29 16.49
N LEU A 201 -10.39 29.24 15.65
CA LEU A 201 -9.80 30.53 16.08
C LEU A 201 -10.67 31.29 17.10
N PRO A 202 -12.00 31.43 16.94
CA PRO A 202 -12.83 32.18 17.89
C PRO A 202 -12.90 31.56 19.29
N PHE A 203 -12.55 30.27 19.43
CA PHE A 203 -12.62 29.54 20.69
C PHE A 203 -11.27 29.42 21.41
N GLN A 204 -10.22 30.05 20.88
CA GLN A 204 -8.89 29.99 21.49
C GLN A 204 -8.68 31.15 22.45
N SER A 205 -8.40 30.83 23.73
CA SER A 205 -7.98 31.84 24.72
C SER A 205 -6.64 32.48 24.32
N ASN A 206 -5.70 31.67 23.82
CA ASN A 206 -4.40 32.11 23.29
C ASN A 206 -4.42 32.16 21.75
N TRP A 207 -5.40 32.87 21.18
CA TRP A 207 -5.61 32.90 19.73
C TRP A 207 -4.38 33.36 18.93
N MET A 208 -3.52 34.21 19.50
CA MET A 208 -2.29 34.69 18.85
C MET A 208 -1.29 33.55 18.62
N ASP A 209 -1.05 32.71 19.62
CA ASP A 209 -0.12 31.58 19.51
C ASP A 209 -0.66 30.54 18.54
N PHE A 210 -1.96 30.22 18.64
CA PHE A 210 -2.64 29.31 17.73
C PHE A 210 -2.54 29.80 16.28
N LEU A 211 -2.85 31.08 16.04
CA LEU A 211 -2.76 31.67 14.71
C LEU A 211 -1.32 31.71 14.21
N GLY A 212 -0.36 32.09 15.05
CA GLY A 212 1.06 32.11 14.72
C GLY A 212 1.55 30.74 14.26
N GLN A 213 1.14 29.68 14.96
CA GLN A 213 1.42 28.31 14.56
C GLN A 213 0.82 27.99 13.18
N LYS A 214 -0.46 28.32 12.95
CA LYS A 214 -1.13 28.02 11.66
C LYS A 214 -0.53 28.80 10.50
N ILE A 215 -0.17 30.06 10.69
CA ILE A 215 0.53 30.86 9.68
C ILE A 215 1.94 30.29 9.43
N GLY A 216 2.65 29.87 10.47
CA GLY A 216 3.95 29.20 10.35
C GLY A 216 3.88 27.91 9.53
N GLU A 217 2.87 27.07 9.78
CA GLU A 217 2.60 25.84 9.01
C GLU A 217 2.35 26.15 7.52
N LEU A 218 1.53 27.17 7.22
CA LEU A 218 1.27 27.62 5.84
C LEU A 218 2.53 28.16 5.15
N GLN A 219 3.30 28.98 5.85
CA GLN A 219 4.55 29.53 5.34
C GLN A 219 5.57 28.43 5.07
N LEU A 220 5.66 27.41 5.94
CA LEU A 220 6.53 26.27 5.74
C LEU A 220 6.15 25.49 4.47
N LEU A 221 4.85 25.19 4.28
CA LEU A 221 4.37 24.53 3.06
C LEU A 221 4.71 25.33 1.80
N LEU A 222 4.49 26.64 1.84
CA LEU A 222 4.80 27.55 0.73
C LEU A 222 6.30 27.52 0.38
N GLN A 223 7.16 27.69 1.38
CA GLN A 223 8.62 27.72 1.16
C GLN A 223 9.14 26.35 0.71
N SER A 224 8.66 25.25 1.30
CA SER A 224 9.01 23.90 0.87
C SER A 224 8.57 23.62 -0.57
N PHE A 225 7.41 24.13 -0.99
CA PHE A 225 6.94 23.97 -2.37
C PHE A 225 7.79 24.75 -3.38
N LYS A 226 8.25 25.95 -3.03
CA LYS A 226 9.20 26.73 -3.85
C LYS A 226 10.54 26.04 -3.99
N GLN A 227 11.00 25.36 -2.94
CA GLN A 227 12.29 24.68 -2.90
C GLN A 227 12.19 23.16 -3.14
N ARG A 228 11.06 22.68 -3.66
CA ARG A 228 10.75 21.25 -3.80
C ARG A 228 11.81 20.44 -4.55
N GLU A 229 12.50 21.05 -5.51
CA GLU A 229 13.56 20.40 -6.31
C GLU A 229 14.80 20.06 -5.46
N LYS A 230 14.95 20.65 -4.27
CA LYS A 230 16.01 20.36 -3.30
C LYS A 230 15.63 19.27 -2.29
N LEU A 231 14.36 18.88 -2.24
CA LEU A 231 13.88 17.89 -1.27
C LEU A 231 14.31 16.48 -1.70
N SER A 232 14.62 15.63 -0.72
CA SER A 232 14.78 14.21 -0.99
C SER A 232 13.47 13.62 -1.54
N PRO A 233 13.51 12.48 -2.26
CA PRO A 233 12.30 11.86 -2.79
C PRO A 233 11.22 11.65 -1.73
N LEU A 234 11.59 11.19 -0.53
CA LEU A 234 10.63 10.95 0.56
C LEU A 234 10.08 12.24 1.18
N GLN A 235 10.88 13.30 1.28
CA GLN A 235 10.40 14.61 1.74
C GLN A 235 9.46 15.26 0.73
N LEU A 236 9.70 15.06 -0.58
CA LEU A 236 8.76 15.49 -1.61
C LEU A 236 7.44 14.72 -1.50
N GLU A 237 7.48 13.42 -1.19
CA GLU A 237 6.28 12.63 -0.94
C GLU A 237 5.48 13.17 0.24
N ASP A 238 6.17 13.54 1.34
CA ASP A 238 5.58 14.17 2.53
C ASP A 238 4.94 15.53 2.22
N LEU A 239 5.65 16.41 1.51
CA LEU A 239 5.12 17.70 1.07
C LEU A 239 3.85 17.52 0.23
N LEU A 240 3.88 16.61 -0.74
CA LEU A 240 2.72 16.36 -1.59
C LEU A 240 1.55 15.74 -0.81
N ASP A 241 1.81 14.87 0.17
CA ASP A 241 0.76 14.34 1.06
C ASP A 241 0.16 15.45 1.92
N ALA A 242 0.98 16.34 2.48
CA ALA A 242 0.55 17.51 3.26
C ALA A 242 -0.30 18.49 2.43
N LEU A 243 -0.03 18.60 1.12
CA LEU A 243 -0.85 19.36 0.17
C LEU A 243 -2.12 18.62 -0.26
N GLY A 244 -2.30 17.34 0.07
CA GLY A 244 -3.52 16.58 -0.24
C GLY A 244 -3.43 15.68 -1.47
N ARG A 245 -2.23 15.21 -1.82
CA ARG A 245 -2.08 14.18 -2.86
C ARG A 245 -2.74 12.88 -2.43
N VAL A 246 -3.73 12.44 -3.22
CA VAL A 246 -4.38 11.14 -3.03
C VAL A 246 -3.52 10.04 -3.64
N GLN A 247 -3.17 9.05 -2.81
CA GLN A 247 -2.46 7.84 -3.22
C GLN A 247 -3.40 6.63 -3.17
N ARG A 248 -3.34 5.77 -4.19
CA ARG A 248 -4.20 4.58 -4.25
C ARG A 248 -3.58 3.47 -3.42
N LYS A 249 -4.35 2.88 -2.49
CA LYS A 249 -3.88 1.78 -1.61
C LYS A 249 -3.18 0.66 -2.40
N LYS A 250 -3.73 0.26 -3.56
CA LYS A 250 -3.13 -0.76 -4.44
C LYS A 250 -1.74 -0.40 -4.98
N ASP A 251 -1.47 0.87 -5.25
CA ASP A 251 -0.19 1.31 -5.77
C ASP A 251 0.87 1.25 -4.66
N ILE A 252 0.49 1.65 -3.43
CA ILE A 252 1.36 1.57 -2.25
C ILE A 252 1.76 0.12 -1.96
N VAL A 253 0.80 -0.81 -1.98
CA VAL A 253 1.05 -2.23 -1.77
C VAL A 253 1.96 -2.82 -2.86
N ALA A 254 1.77 -2.42 -4.12
CA ALA A 254 2.56 -2.92 -5.23
C ALA A 254 4.00 -2.37 -5.27
N GLN A 255 4.24 -1.18 -4.71
CA GLN A 255 5.52 -0.45 -4.82
C GLN A 255 6.40 -0.56 -3.58
N ASN A 256 5.84 -0.91 -2.43
CA ASN A 256 6.57 -0.92 -1.15
C ASN A 256 6.72 -2.35 -0.62
N ALA A 257 7.83 -2.61 0.05
CA ALA A 257 8.03 -3.87 0.76
C ALA A 257 7.16 -3.92 2.03
N PRO A 258 6.53 -5.07 2.31
CA PRO A 258 5.79 -5.25 3.56
C PRO A 258 6.75 -5.36 4.75
N ILE A 259 6.25 -4.98 5.93
CA ILE A 259 6.79 -5.39 7.22
C ILE A 259 5.81 -6.41 7.82
N GLU A 260 6.29 -7.63 7.99
CA GLU A 260 5.56 -8.71 8.66
C GLU A 260 5.91 -8.68 10.14
N ASP A 261 4.88 -8.66 11.00
CA ASP A 261 5.04 -8.68 12.46
C ASP A 261 3.74 -9.16 13.11
N GLN A 262 3.79 -9.36 14.43
CA GLN A 262 2.61 -9.43 15.29
C GLN A 262 2.30 -8.02 15.82
N TRP A 263 1.25 -7.41 15.29
CA TRP A 263 0.86 -6.04 15.57
C TRP A 263 -0.17 -5.99 16.70
N LEU A 264 0.19 -5.40 17.83
CA LEU A 264 -0.72 -5.19 18.95
C LEU A 264 -1.51 -3.90 18.75
N VAL A 265 -2.85 -3.96 18.82
CA VAL A 265 -3.72 -2.78 18.79
C VAL A 265 -3.62 -2.04 20.12
N LEU A 266 -2.98 -0.87 20.08
CA LEU A 266 -2.66 -0.06 21.25
C LEU A 266 -3.73 0.95 21.60
N ALA A 267 -4.31 1.61 20.60
CA ALA A 267 -5.34 2.63 20.79
C ALA A 267 -6.21 2.78 19.55
N GLN A 268 -7.43 3.25 19.76
CA GLN A 268 -8.38 3.57 18.70
C GLN A 268 -9.10 4.87 19.04
N LEU A 269 -9.30 5.71 18.03
CA LEU A 269 -10.06 6.94 18.15
C LEU A 269 -10.97 7.08 16.93
N GLU A 270 -12.26 7.26 17.20
CA GLU A 270 -13.28 7.55 16.20
C GLU A 270 -13.82 8.96 16.39
N GLU A 271 -13.89 9.72 15.32
CA GLU A 271 -14.41 11.09 15.33
C GLU A 271 -15.00 11.46 13.97
N ILE A 272 -15.75 12.56 13.94
CA ILE A 272 -16.25 13.15 12.70
C ILE A 272 -15.24 14.22 12.28
N ASP A 273 -14.71 14.10 11.06
CA ASP A 273 -13.79 15.11 10.52
C ASP A 273 -14.54 16.40 10.11
N ALA A 274 -13.80 17.47 9.79
CA ALA A 274 -14.46 18.75 9.44
C ALA A 274 -15.27 18.70 8.12
N GLU A 275 -15.18 17.62 7.34
CA GLU A 275 -16.02 17.38 6.16
C GLU A 275 -17.26 16.51 6.48
N GLY A 276 -17.48 16.17 7.76
CA GLY A 276 -18.62 15.38 8.21
C GLY A 276 -18.48 13.88 7.98
N ARG A 277 -17.26 13.38 7.71
CA ARG A 277 -17.01 11.94 7.53
C ARG A 277 -16.62 11.31 8.85
N ASN A 278 -17.09 10.09 9.08
CA ASN A 278 -16.58 9.30 10.19
C ASN A 278 -15.14 8.88 9.86
N MET A 279 -14.21 9.23 10.73
CA MET A 279 -12.80 8.89 10.64
C MET A 279 -12.43 8.02 11.83
N ARG A 280 -11.66 6.96 11.58
CA ARG A 280 -11.06 6.13 12.63
C ARG A 280 -9.55 6.11 12.50
N ARG A 281 -8.86 6.40 13.60
CA ARG A 281 -7.42 6.21 13.78
C ARG A 281 -7.18 4.99 14.65
N VAL A 282 -6.30 4.09 14.21
CA VAL A 282 -5.88 2.92 14.98
C VAL A 282 -4.36 2.90 15.06
N TRP A 283 -3.86 2.90 16.29
CA TRP A 283 -2.43 2.83 16.58
C TRP A 283 -2.04 1.40 16.92
N LEU A 284 -0.97 0.92 16.29
CA LEU A 284 -0.41 -0.42 16.44
C LEU A 284 1.07 -0.31 16.80
N GLN A 285 1.59 -1.33 17.50
CA GLN A 285 3.03 -1.57 17.59
C GLN A 285 3.35 -3.03 17.29
N GLY A 286 4.37 -3.25 16.45
CA GLY A 286 4.91 -4.57 16.16
C GLY A 286 5.69 -5.10 17.36
N LEU A 287 5.32 -6.28 17.87
CA LEU A 287 5.96 -6.85 19.05
C LEU A 287 7.41 -7.29 18.81
N GLN A 288 7.77 -7.63 17.56
CA GLN A 288 9.12 -8.05 17.22
C GLN A 288 9.97 -6.87 16.75
N THR A 289 9.41 -6.00 15.92
CA THR A 289 10.14 -4.86 15.33
C THR A 289 10.17 -3.64 16.24
N GLY A 290 9.26 -3.54 17.22
CA GLY A 290 9.04 -2.33 18.03
C GLY A 290 8.51 -1.14 17.21
N LYS A 291 8.14 -1.35 15.95
CA LYS A 291 7.74 -0.27 15.03
C LYS A 291 6.29 0.12 15.29
N ASN A 292 6.00 1.41 15.31
CA ASN A 292 4.65 1.94 15.43
C ASN A 292 3.99 2.12 14.05
N ALA A 293 2.70 1.84 13.95
CA ALA A 293 1.88 2.07 12.76
C ALA A 293 0.57 2.81 13.08
N LEU A 294 0.16 3.67 12.15
CA LEU A 294 -1.14 4.35 12.15
C LEU A 294 -1.97 3.86 10.97
N LEU A 295 -3.14 3.29 11.25
CA LEU A 295 -4.19 3.04 10.26
C LEU A 295 -5.21 4.18 10.32
N ILE A 296 -5.62 4.68 9.16
CA ILE A 296 -6.66 5.71 9.04
C ILE A 296 -7.73 5.20 8.08
N ASP A 297 -8.93 5.02 8.61
CA ASP A 297 -10.12 4.62 7.86
C ASP A 297 -11.13 5.75 7.83
N TYR A 298 -11.87 5.83 6.73
CA TYR A 298 -12.99 6.75 6.57
C TYR A 298 -14.23 5.96 6.22
N SER A 299 -15.36 6.35 6.78
CA SER A 299 -16.67 5.82 6.40
C SER A 299 -17.66 6.96 6.13
N PHE A 300 -18.58 6.71 5.20
CA PHE A 300 -19.55 7.70 4.74
C PHE A 300 -20.96 7.28 5.15
N GLY A 301 -21.66 8.16 5.87
CA GLY A 301 -23.01 7.88 6.36
C GLY A 301 -23.04 6.73 7.36
N SER A 302 -24.08 5.89 7.26
CA SER A 302 -24.32 4.75 8.17
C SER A 302 -23.58 3.47 7.80
N ARG A 303 -22.83 3.45 6.69
CA ARG A 303 -21.91 2.34 6.39
C ARG A 303 -20.77 2.43 7.39
N GLY A 304 -20.75 1.58 8.40
CA GLY A 304 -19.64 1.48 9.36
C GLY A 304 -18.30 1.17 8.68
N PHE A 305 -17.23 1.03 9.47
CA PHE A 305 -15.90 0.71 8.93
C PHE A 305 -15.83 -0.72 8.37
N GLU A 306 -15.09 -0.92 7.28
CA GLU A 306 -14.96 -2.23 6.63
C GLU A 306 -14.28 -3.28 7.50
N GLN A 307 -13.31 -2.85 8.33
CA GLN A 307 -12.58 -3.71 9.24
C GLN A 307 -12.92 -3.35 10.69
N ASN A 308 -12.87 -4.33 11.58
CA ASN A 308 -13.01 -4.12 13.01
C ASN A 308 -11.67 -4.39 13.69
N TYR A 309 -11.29 -3.48 14.56
CA TYR A 309 -10.11 -3.60 15.41
C TYR A 309 -10.58 -3.52 16.86
N PHE A 310 -9.98 -4.34 17.71
CA PHE A 310 -10.29 -4.35 19.14
C PHE A 310 -9.03 -3.99 19.91
N LEU A 311 -9.18 -3.18 20.95
CA LEU A 311 -8.08 -2.85 21.84
C LEU A 311 -7.46 -4.13 22.43
N GLY A 312 -6.13 -4.23 22.39
CA GLY A 312 -5.39 -5.41 22.89
C GLY A 312 -5.41 -6.61 21.93
N GLN A 313 -6.05 -6.48 20.78
CA GLN A 313 -6.00 -7.49 19.74
C GLN A 313 -4.60 -7.60 19.15
N LEU A 314 -4.11 -8.84 19.04
CA LEU A 314 -2.85 -9.14 18.36
C LEU A 314 -3.13 -9.67 16.94
N LEU A 315 -2.57 -8.99 15.95
CA LEU A 315 -2.77 -9.28 14.52
C LEU A 315 -1.48 -9.79 13.91
N SER A 316 -1.47 -11.02 13.40
CA SER A 316 -0.41 -11.47 12.50
C SER A 316 -0.72 -10.91 11.11
N ALA A 317 0.05 -9.93 10.65
CA ALA A 317 -0.29 -9.18 9.44
C ALA A 317 0.94 -8.57 8.74
N LYS A 318 0.75 -8.22 7.47
CA LYS A 318 1.71 -7.46 6.66
C LYS A 318 1.28 -6.01 6.57
N LEU A 319 2.16 -5.10 7.00
CA LEU A 319 1.94 -3.66 6.87
C LEU A 319 2.78 -3.06 5.74
N TYR A 320 2.12 -2.32 4.86
CA TYR A 320 2.74 -1.54 3.79
C TYR A 320 2.69 -0.06 4.16
N TYR A 321 3.85 0.53 4.48
CA TYR A 321 3.94 1.93 4.87
C TYR A 321 3.82 2.85 3.65
N TYR A 322 3.19 4.00 3.87
CA TYR A 322 3.19 5.06 2.86
C TYR A 322 4.61 5.66 2.75
N PRO A 323 5.08 6.01 1.54
CA PRO A 323 6.34 6.71 1.36
C PRO A 323 6.38 8.00 2.17
N SER A 324 7.40 8.14 3.02
CA SER A 324 7.59 9.28 3.91
C SER A 324 9.01 9.28 4.47
N ALA A 325 9.55 10.44 4.79
CA ALA A 325 10.82 10.57 5.53
C ALA A 325 10.67 10.08 6.99
N TYR A 326 9.44 10.03 7.50
CA TYR A 326 9.10 9.43 8.80
C TYR A 326 7.80 8.61 8.69
N PRO A 327 7.88 7.37 8.17
CA PRO A 327 6.70 6.58 7.83
C PRO A 327 6.00 6.02 9.08
N GLN A 328 4.83 6.57 9.39
CA GLN A 328 3.92 6.06 10.43
C GLN A 328 2.64 5.46 9.85
N ARG A 329 2.10 6.08 8.80
CA ARG A 329 0.86 5.62 8.18
C ARG A 329 1.11 4.34 7.39
N ALA A 330 0.24 3.34 7.57
CA ALA A 330 0.36 2.06 6.89
C ALA A 330 -0.99 1.55 6.34
N ILE A 331 -0.88 0.57 5.45
CA ILE A 331 -1.99 -0.26 4.96
C ILE A 331 -1.78 -1.65 5.54
N LEU A 332 -2.81 -2.16 6.20
CA LEU A 332 -2.83 -3.52 6.71
C LEU A 332 -3.38 -4.50 5.66
N GLN A 333 -2.64 -5.59 5.42
CA GLN A 333 -3.02 -6.70 4.55
C GLN A 333 -2.72 -8.06 5.21
N GLU A 334 -3.34 -9.10 4.68
CA GLU A 334 -3.09 -10.51 5.04
C GLU A 334 -3.16 -10.74 6.56
N GLN A 335 -4.26 -10.26 7.18
CA GLN A 335 -4.43 -10.40 8.63
C GLN A 335 -5.01 -11.75 9.04
N GLN A 336 -4.41 -12.33 10.06
CA GLN A 336 -4.98 -13.41 10.85
C GLN A 336 -4.96 -13.01 12.33
N GLN A 337 -6.04 -13.30 13.03
CA GLN A 337 -6.05 -13.12 14.48
C GLN A 337 -5.07 -14.10 15.11
N SER A 338 -4.12 -13.58 15.89
CA SER A 338 -3.20 -14.43 16.64
C SER A 338 -3.94 -15.11 17.78
N ALA A 339 -3.66 -16.40 18.00
CA ALA A 339 -4.17 -17.14 19.15
C ALA A 339 -3.47 -16.75 20.47
N GLN A 340 -2.34 -16.03 20.37
CA GLN A 340 -1.57 -15.59 21.52
C GLN A 340 -2.35 -14.56 22.34
N LYS A 341 -2.42 -14.81 23.64
CA LYS A 341 -2.94 -13.87 24.64
C LYS A 341 -1.75 -13.34 25.44
N GLY A 342 -1.84 -12.11 25.93
CA GLY A 342 -0.74 -11.52 26.70
C GLY A 342 -0.56 -12.14 28.10
N PRO A 343 0.28 -11.53 28.95
CA PRO A 343 0.80 -10.16 28.84
C PRO A 343 1.78 -9.96 27.68
N PHE A 344 1.69 -8.82 27.01
CA PHE A 344 2.62 -8.39 25.98
C PHE A 344 3.63 -7.38 26.54
N GLN A 345 4.79 -7.30 25.91
CA GLN A 345 5.78 -6.24 26.15
C GLN A 345 5.79 -5.30 24.95
N ILE A 346 5.77 -4.00 25.22
CA ILE A 346 5.81 -2.95 24.21
C ILE A 346 6.92 -1.96 24.55
N ARG A 347 7.45 -1.27 23.53
CA ARG A 347 8.35 -0.14 23.72
C ARG A 347 7.54 1.09 24.13
N MET A 348 7.93 1.67 25.25
CA MET A 348 7.39 2.94 25.78
C MET A 348 8.57 3.85 26.15
N ALA A 349 8.38 5.15 26.04
CA ALA A 349 9.31 6.15 26.55
C ALA A 349 9.30 6.15 28.08
N GLU A 350 10.48 6.23 28.68
CA GLU A 350 10.67 6.22 30.14
C GLU A 350 10.13 7.47 30.83
N ASN A 351 10.00 8.57 30.09
CA ASN A 351 9.59 9.88 30.59
C ASN A 351 9.12 10.78 29.44
N TRP A 352 8.61 11.97 29.77
CA TRP A 352 8.12 12.92 28.76
C TRP A 352 9.22 13.44 27.86
N GLN A 353 10.43 13.63 28.37
CA GLN A 353 11.56 14.16 27.60
C GLN A 353 11.96 13.21 26.47
N GLU A 354 11.97 11.90 26.70
CA GLU A 354 12.22 10.91 25.65
C GLU A 354 11.14 10.97 24.57
N ALA A 355 9.86 10.97 24.96
CA ALA A 355 8.74 11.06 24.01
C ALA A 355 8.78 12.36 23.18
N GLN A 356 9.10 13.49 23.82
CA GLN A 356 9.29 14.78 23.15
C GLN A 356 10.50 14.78 22.21
N THR A 357 11.58 14.11 22.59
CA THR A 357 12.78 13.97 21.74
C THR A 357 12.47 13.14 20.51
N GLU A 358 11.76 12.02 20.66
CA GLU A 358 11.29 11.22 19.52
C GLU A 358 10.39 12.04 18.60
N TYR A 359 9.47 12.85 19.16
CA TYR A 359 8.62 13.73 18.38
C TYR A 359 9.41 14.84 17.65
N ALA A 360 10.38 15.48 18.31
CA ALA A 360 11.23 16.49 17.69
C ALA A 360 12.06 15.91 16.53
N GLN A 361 12.58 14.69 16.69
CA GLN A 361 13.26 13.98 15.61
C GLN A 361 12.31 13.62 14.45
N ALA A 362 11.06 13.25 14.77
CA ALA A 362 10.03 12.99 13.77
C ALA A 362 9.71 14.27 12.97
N LEU A 363 9.50 15.40 13.65
CA LEU A 363 9.28 16.71 13.01
C LEU A 363 10.47 17.18 12.18
N GLY A 364 11.70 16.91 12.62
CA GLY A 364 12.90 17.20 11.85
C GLY A 364 12.99 16.44 10.52
N LYS A 365 12.34 15.27 10.43
CA LYS A 365 12.26 14.46 9.21
C LYS A 365 11.04 14.82 8.36
N ASN A 366 9.87 14.93 8.98
CA ASN A 366 8.61 15.31 8.37
C ASN A 366 7.90 16.35 9.27
N PRO A 367 7.89 17.63 8.89
CA PRO A 367 7.31 18.68 9.73
C PRO A 367 5.78 18.77 9.66
N TRP A 368 5.12 17.96 8.82
CA TRP A 368 3.67 18.00 8.61
C TRP A 368 2.92 16.83 9.26
N LEU A 369 3.52 16.21 10.28
CA LEU A 369 2.88 15.16 11.05
C LEU A 369 1.68 15.73 11.81
N ASN A 370 0.48 15.21 11.51
CA ASN A 370 -0.76 15.63 12.15
C ASN A 370 -0.99 14.92 13.49
N TYR A 371 -0.45 13.72 13.63
CA TYR A 371 -0.67 12.83 14.77
C TYR A 371 0.66 12.17 15.13
N GLN A 372 1.00 12.16 16.40
CA GLN A 372 2.15 11.42 16.91
C GLN A 372 1.71 10.52 18.07
N LEU A 373 2.07 9.25 18.01
CA LEU A 373 1.85 8.33 19.13
C LEU A 373 2.83 8.63 20.26
N PHE A 374 2.29 8.78 21.46
CA PHE A 374 3.03 8.90 22.71
C PHE A 374 2.69 7.67 23.55
N LEU A 375 3.72 6.90 23.89
CA LEU A 375 3.66 5.74 24.78
C LEU A 375 4.59 6.06 25.94
N VAL A 376 4.07 6.37 27.12
CA VAL A 376 4.89 6.82 28.26
C VAL A 376 4.56 6.01 29.50
N GLN A 377 5.60 5.55 30.19
CA GLN A 377 5.48 4.71 31.39
C GLN A 377 5.66 5.50 32.68
N ASN A 378 5.22 4.91 33.80
CA ASN A 378 5.46 5.39 35.16
C ASN A 378 4.99 6.83 35.40
N LEU A 379 3.77 7.14 34.94
CA LEU A 379 3.16 8.45 35.14
C LEU A 379 2.35 8.48 36.43
N ARG A 380 2.46 9.57 37.18
CA ARG A 380 1.63 9.88 38.34
C ARG A 380 0.63 10.96 37.98
N LEU A 381 -0.61 10.76 38.40
CA LEU A 381 -1.63 11.79 38.27
C LEU A 381 -1.61 12.68 39.50
N GLU A 382 -1.54 13.99 39.29
CA GLU A 382 -1.62 14.98 40.38
C GLU A 382 -2.71 16.02 40.05
N GLN A 383 -3.48 16.41 41.07
CA GLN A 383 -4.42 17.52 40.97
C GLN A 383 -3.72 18.81 41.41
N GLN A 384 -3.74 19.81 40.54
CA GLN A 384 -3.20 21.14 40.80
C GLN A 384 -4.16 21.97 41.65
N ALA A 385 -3.66 23.08 42.21
CA ALA A 385 -4.42 23.98 43.06
C ALA A 385 -5.65 24.61 42.37
N ASP A 386 -5.64 24.67 41.04
CA ASP A 386 -6.75 25.15 40.20
C ASP A 386 -7.68 24.02 39.71
N GLU A 387 -7.66 22.89 40.42
CA GLU A 387 -8.44 21.67 40.16
C GLU A 387 -8.11 20.93 38.85
N ARG A 388 -7.15 21.41 38.06
CA ARG A 388 -6.72 20.71 36.83
C ARG A 388 -5.84 19.51 37.18
N PHE A 389 -5.98 18.44 36.40
CA PHE A 389 -5.12 17.26 36.52
C PHE A 389 -3.91 17.37 35.59
N ILE A 390 -2.74 16.95 36.09
CA ILE A 390 -1.50 16.82 35.32
C ILE A 390 -0.94 15.41 35.43
N LEU A 391 -0.13 15.02 34.44
CA LEU A 391 0.58 13.74 34.43
C LEU A 391 2.08 14.01 34.63
N LEU A 392 2.59 13.66 35.81
CA LEU A 392 4.01 13.77 36.17
C LEU A 392 4.74 12.50 35.80
N ASP A 393 5.90 12.62 35.14
CA ASP A 393 6.82 11.50 34.97
C ASP A 393 7.74 11.32 36.19
N GLN A 394 8.59 10.29 36.12
CA GLN A 394 9.57 9.96 37.15
C GLN A 394 10.60 11.08 37.42
N ASN A 395 10.80 12.01 36.48
CA ASN A 395 11.71 13.15 36.61
C ASN A 395 11.00 14.42 37.12
N GLY A 396 9.69 14.35 37.38
CA GLY A 396 8.86 15.49 37.79
C GLY A 396 8.53 16.46 36.66
N GLN A 397 8.79 16.09 35.39
CA GLN A 397 8.24 16.84 34.27
C GLN A 397 6.77 16.48 34.09
N PHE A 398 5.98 17.42 33.61
CA PHE A 398 4.57 17.18 33.37
C PHE A 398 4.12 17.70 32.01
N LEU A 399 3.08 17.07 31.49
CA LEU A 399 2.29 17.61 30.39
C LEU A 399 0.84 17.81 30.84
N PRO A 400 0.21 18.93 30.47
CA PRO A 400 -1.23 19.02 30.55
C PRO A 400 -1.83 18.02 29.56
N PHE A 401 -2.86 17.32 29.99
CA PHE A 401 -3.65 16.45 29.12
C PHE A 401 -5.06 16.96 28.99
N GLN A 402 -5.73 16.59 27.90
CA GLN A 402 -7.16 16.85 27.74
C GLN A 402 -7.92 15.53 27.56
N THR A 403 -9.00 15.41 28.31
CA THR A 403 -10.08 14.48 27.96
C THR A 403 -11.39 15.25 27.94
N LYS A 404 -12.11 15.17 26.81
CA LYS A 404 -13.49 15.67 26.69
C LYS A 404 -14.51 14.66 27.24
N ILE A 405 -14.06 13.46 27.57
CA ILE A 405 -14.88 12.35 28.03
C ILE A 405 -14.63 12.19 29.52
N GLU A 406 -15.64 12.56 30.32
CA GLU A 406 -15.58 12.48 31.78
C GLU A 406 -15.27 11.05 32.27
N GLN A 407 -15.85 10.04 31.61
CA GLN A 407 -15.59 8.63 31.91
C GLN A 407 -14.10 8.26 31.80
N SER A 408 -13.38 8.87 30.84
CA SER A 408 -11.95 8.63 30.68
C SER A 408 -11.14 9.23 31.82
N LEU A 409 -11.53 10.42 32.32
CA LEU A 409 -10.90 10.99 33.51
C LEU A 409 -11.11 10.07 34.73
N TRP A 410 -12.34 9.62 34.94
CA TRP A 410 -12.67 8.72 36.05
C TRP A 410 -11.93 7.38 35.98
N ARG A 411 -11.76 6.82 34.77
CA ARG A 411 -10.93 5.63 34.57
C ARG A 411 -9.48 5.91 34.91
N ILE A 412 -8.88 6.98 34.37
CA ILE A 412 -7.50 7.36 34.68
C ILE A 412 -7.32 7.51 36.20
N LEU A 413 -8.23 8.21 36.89
CA LEU A 413 -8.22 8.36 38.34
C LEU A 413 -8.25 7.01 39.07
N ALA A 414 -9.14 6.10 38.66
CA ALA A 414 -9.25 4.78 39.27
C ALA A 414 -7.96 3.95 39.10
N TYR A 415 -7.32 4.00 37.93
CA TYR A 415 -6.05 3.31 37.71
C TYR A 415 -4.89 3.96 38.48
N ALA A 416 -4.84 5.30 38.50
CA ALA A 416 -3.79 6.05 39.19
C ALA A 416 -3.86 5.92 40.72
N ALA A 417 -5.02 5.58 41.28
CA ALA A 417 -5.16 5.30 42.71
C ALA A 417 -4.47 4.00 43.16
N GLU A 418 -4.20 3.07 42.24
CA GLU A 418 -3.59 1.78 42.56
C GLU A 418 -2.07 1.77 42.38
N ALA A 419 -1.56 2.45 41.35
CA ALA A 419 -0.14 2.52 40.99
C ALA A 419 0.11 3.60 39.94
N ASP A 420 1.38 3.85 39.64
CA ASP A 420 1.78 4.63 38.47
C ASP A 420 1.17 4.03 37.19
N ILE A 421 0.71 4.90 36.29
CA ILE A 421 0.00 4.50 35.07
C ILE A 421 0.92 4.59 33.85
N HIS A 422 0.70 3.68 32.91
CA HIS A 422 1.35 3.70 31.60
C HIS A 422 0.31 4.15 30.58
N LEU A 423 0.54 5.29 29.93
CA LEU A 423 -0.43 5.87 29.02
C LEU A 423 -0.02 5.74 27.57
N ILE A 424 -1.05 5.48 26.76
CA ILE A 424 -0.98 5.46 25.32
C ILE A 424 -1.91 6.57 24.84
N GLY A 425 -1.38 7.48 24.06
CA GLY A 425 -2.16 8.60 23.56
C GLY A 425 -1.59 9.20 22.29
N GLU A 426 -2.34 10.14 21.77
CA GLU A 426 -1.99 10.87 20.55
C GLU A 426 -1.66 12.31 20.92
N TRP A 427 -0.53 12.79 20.42
CA TRP A 427 -0.18 14.20 20.43
C TRP A 427 -0.69 14.87 19.16
N GLN A 428 -1.50 15.91 19.35
CA GLN A 428 -2.08 16.71 18.27
C GLN A 428 -2.25 18.15 18.75
N ASN A 429 -1.89 19.13 17.92
CA ASN A 429 -2.10 20.56 18.19
C ASN A 429 -1.61 21.04 19.58
N GLY A 430 -0.43 20.57 19.99
CA GLY A 430 0.18 20.98 21.26
C GLY A 430 -0.43 20.33 22.50
N GLN A 431 -1.27 19.30 22.33
CA GLN A 431 -1.96 18.64 23.42
C GLN A 431 -1.79 17.12 23.35
N PHE A 432 -1.61 16.53 24.52
CA PHE A 432 -1.65 15.09 24.69
C PHE A 432 -3.08 14.64 24.99
N ARG A 433 -3.60 13.73 24.16
CA ARG A 433 -4.89 13.08 24.35
C ARG A 433 -4.68 11.62 24.75
N PRO A 434 -4.93 11.23 26.01
CA PRO A 434 -4.92 9.84 26.44
C PRO A 434 -6.00 9.04 25.68
N LEU A 435 -5.65 7.86 25.18
CA LEU A 435 -6.57 6.97 24.44
C LEU A 435 -6.75 5.61 25.11
N SER A 436 -5.70 5.08 25.73
CA SER A 436 -5.75 3.83 26.49
C SER A 436 -4.70 3.81 27.61
N ILE A 437 -4.91 2.94 28.60
CA ILE A 437 -3.94 2.63 29.65
C ILE A 437 -3.33 1.26 29.36
N PHE A 438 -2.02 1.14 29.48
CA PHE A 438 -1.33 -0.14 29.41
C PHE A 438 -1.17 -0.72 30.82
N LYS A 439 -1.86 -1.82 31.12
CA LYS A 439 -1.84 -2.47 32.44
C LYS A 439 -1.71 -3.98 32.27
N GLN A 440 -0.83 -4.60 33.05
CA GLN A 440 -0.60 -6.06 33.03
C GLN A 440 -0.34 -6.61 31.61
N GLY A 441 0.43 -5.87 30.82
CA GLY A 441 0.78 -6.25 29.45
C GLY A 441 -0.37 -6.17 28.44
N GLN A 442 -1.43 -5.40 28.73
CA GLN A 442 -2.58 -5.21 27.84
C GLN A 442 -3.02 -3.74 27.82
N PRO A 443 -3.38 -3.18 26.65
CA PRO A 443 -4.06 -1.90 26.58
C PRO A 443 -5.54 -2.03 26.97
N GLN A 444 -6.02 -1.10 27.80
CA GLN A 444 -7.39 -1.03 28.32
C GLN A 444 -8.00 0.34 27.97
N ALA A 445 -9.27 0.34 27.59
CA ALA A 445 -9.91 1.53 27.03
C ALA A 445 -10.13 2.59 28.11
N LEU A 446 -9.89 3.85 27.75
CA LEU A 446 -10.31 5.00 28.52
C LEU A 446 -11.75 5.39 28.23
#